data_AF-A0A7K3WX96-F1
#
_entry.id   AF-A0A7K3WX96-F1
#
_cell.length_a   1.000
_cell.length_b   1.000
_cell.length_c   1.000
_cell.angle_alpha   90.00
_cell.angle_beta   90.00
_cell.angle_gamma   90.00
#
_symmetry.space_group_name_H-M   'P 1'
#
loop_
_entity.id
_entity.type
_entity.pdbx_description
1 polymer ?
#
loop_
_entity_poly.entity_id
_entity_poly.type
_entity_poly.pdbx_seq_one_letter_code
_entity_poly.pdbx_strand_id
1 'polypeptide(L)'
;MPYPEIRPRRLRRNAAVRRLVSETRVDPAELVLPMFVKEGLTEPRAVASLPGVLQHSRDSLRKAAVEAVQAGVGGIMLFGVPTRKDETGSGGIDPDGILNVAIRDVIAEVGDATVVMSDLCLDEFTSHGHCGLLTPDGAVDNDATLEAYARMAVAQADAGVHMVGPSGMMDGQVGVVRRALDAAGHQDVSVLAYAVKYASAFFGPFRDAVESALEGDRRAYQQDPANLRESLREVELDVAEGADLVMVKPALPYLDVVSAVRAAVDVPVAAYQVSGEYATVEAAAANGWIDRERVMLETLTSIRRAGAQIILTYWAVEAAQLLRQRY
;
A
#
# COMPACT_ATOMS: atom_id res chain seq x y z
N MET A 1 -31.38 -25.47 19.81
CA MET A 1 -31.08 -26.07 21.13
C MET A 1 -30.40 -25.02 21.99
N PRO A 2 -30.86 -24.72 23.20
CA PRO A 2 -30.21 -23.75 24.08
C PRO A 2 -29.05 -24.39 24.87
N TYR A 3 -28.49 -23.64 25.82
CA TYR A 3 -27.61 -24.19 26.85
C TYR A 3 -28.41 -25.15 27.75
N PRO A 4 -27.87 -26.31 28.16
CA PRO A 4 -26.47 -26.75 28.10
C PRO A 4 -26.01 -27.56 26.87
N GLU A 5 -26.87 -27.80 25.89
CA GLU A 5 -26.57 -28.67 24.74
C GLU A 5 -25.50 -28.04 23.83
N ILE A 6 -25.62 -26.74 23.54
CA ILE A 6 -24.65 -25.97 22.76
C ILE A 6 -23.62 -25.32 23.69
N ARG A 7 -22.34 -25.68 23.54
CA ARG A 7 -21.23 -25.15 24.35
C ARG A 7 -20.06 -24.70 23.47
N PRO A 8 -20.02 -23.44 23.02
CA PRO A 8 -18.96 -22.93 22.14
C PRO A 8 -17.55 -23.07 22.72
N ARG A 9 -17.40 -23.11 24.05
CA ARG A 9 -16.11 -23.36 24.73
C ARG A 9 -15.47 -24.71 24.38
N ARG A 10 -16.24 -25.71 23.89
CA ARG A 10 -15.70 -27.02 23.46
C ARG A 10 -14.63 -26.85 22.37
N LEU A 11 -14.85 -25.92 21.43
CA LEU A 11 -13.91 -25.61 20.35
C LEU A 11 -12.73 -24.70 20.78
N ARG A 12 -12.71 -24.26 22.05
CA ARG A 12 -11.74 -23.28 22.58
C ARG A 12 -10.78 -23.88 23.61
N ARG A 13 -10.89 -25.18 23.88
CA ARG A 13 -10.30 -25.84 25.05
C ARG A 13 -8.77 -25.90 25.05
N ASN A 14 -8.15 -26.08 23.88
CA ASN A 14 -6.71 -26.19 23.75
C ASN A 14 -6.25 -25.67 22.37
N ALA A 15 -4.93 -25.50 22.22
CA ALA A 15 -4.33 -24.98 21.00
C ALA A 15 -4.59 -25.88 19.77
N ALA A 16 -4.63 -27.21 19.93
CA ALA A 16 -4.86 -28.13 18.82
C ALA A 16 -6.27 -27.97 18.23
N VAL A 17 -7.30 -27.89 19.07
CA VAL A 17 -8.68 -27.69 18.62
C VAL A 17 -8.85 -26.31 18.01
N ARG A 18 -8.32 -25.25 18.65
CA ARG A 18 -8.37 -23.89 18.10
C ARG A 18 -7.72 -23.82 16.72
N ARG A 19 -6.53 -24.40 16.56
CA ARG A 19 -5.82 -24.46 15.28
C ARG A 19 -6.62 -25.21 14.22
N LEU A 20 -7.31 -26.29 14.57
CA LEU A 20 -8.11 -27.07 13.61
C LEU A 20 -9.32 -26.29 13.09
N VAL A 21 -9.97 -25.49 13.94
CA VAL A 21 -11.24 -24.82 13.62
C VAL A 21 -11.09 -23.33 13.26
N SER A 22 -9.87 -22.80 13.19
CA SER A 22 -9.65 -21.42 12.76
C SER A 22 -10.20 -21.19 11.34
N GLU A 23 -11.07 -20.20 11.19
CA GLU A 23 -11.68 -19.81 9.91
C GLU A 23 -10.74 -18.98 9.04
N THR A 24 -9.75 -18.31 9.65
CA THR A 24 -8.84 -17.40 8.96
C THR A 24 -7.40 -17.75 9.28
N ARG A 25 -6.56 -17.76 8.24
CA ARG A 25 -5.10 -17.84 8.32
C ARG A 25 -4.53 -16.75 7.44
N VAL A 26 -3.39 -16.20 7.85
CA VAL A 26 -2.60 -15.28 7.03
C VAL A 26 -1.42 -16.08 6.50
N ASP A 27 -1.20 -16.00 5.20
CA ASP A 27 -0.02 -16.58 4.55
C ASP A 27 1.02 -15.47 4.28
N PRO A 28 2.33 -15.72 4.45
CA PRO A 28 3.37 -14.76 4.05
C PRO A 28 3.21 -14.20 2.62
N ALA A 29 2.74 -15.03 1.68
CA ALA A 29 2.56 -14.61 0.28
C ALA A 29 1.39 -13.62 0.10
N GLU A 30 0.53 -13.45 1.10
CA GLU A 30 -0.54 -12.44 1.12
C GLU A 30 -0.04 -11.07 1.58
N LEU A 31 1.22 -10.95 2.01
CA LEU A 31 1.80 -9.70 2.51
C LEU A 31 2.56 -8.97 1.40
N VAL A 32 2.46 -7.64 1.42
CA VAL A 32 3.23 -6.73 0.57
C VAL A 32 4.02 -5.78 1.47
N LEU A 33 5.33 -5.64 1.22
CA LEU A 33 6.22 -4.76 1.97
C LEU A 33 6.31 -3.38 1.32
N PRO A 34 5.86 -2.30 1.98
CA PRO A 34 6.18 -0.94 1.56
C PRO A 34 7.66 -0.62 1.81
N MET A 35 8.35 -0.08 0.80
CA MET A 35 9.76 0.30 0.90
C MET A 35 9.99 1.71 0.35
N PHE A 36 10.79 2.50 1.06
CA PHE A 36 11.13 3.86 0.67
C PHE A 36 12.56 3.91 0.17
N VAL A 37 12.79 4.52 -0.99
CA VAL A 37 14.12 4.70 -1.57
C VAL A 37 14.41 6.18 -1.73
N LYS A 38 15.45 6.66 -1.05
CA LYS A 38 15.81 8.08 -1.05
C LYS A 38 17.01 8.34 -1.92
N GLU A 39 16.85 9.32 -2.81
CA GLU A 39 17.89 9.76 -3.72
C GLU A 39 19.06 10.38 -2.95
N GLY A 40 20.29 10.09 -3.40
CA GLY A 40 21.52 10.62 -2.82
C GLY A 40 21.98 9.93 -1.53
N LEU A 41 21.26 8.93 -1.01
CA LEU A 41 21.75 8.13 0.12
C LEU A 41 22.77 7.08 -0.33
N THR A 42 23.87 6.96 0.42
CA THR A 42 24.81 5.83 0.33
C THR A 42 24.51 4.75 1.37
N GLU A 43 23.99 5.15 2.53
CA GLU A 43 23.59 4.26 3.64
C GLU A 43 22.11 4.49 3.99
N PRO A 44 21.39 3.47 4.49
CA PRO A 44 19.99 3.64 4.86
C PRO A 44 19.83 4.59 6.06
N ARG A 45 18.71 5.31 6.09
CA ARG A 45 18.36 6.28 7.13
C ARG A 45 17.06 5.87 7.82
N ALA A 46 17.06 5.83 9.15
CA ALA A 46 15.86 5.52 9.92
C ALA A 46 14.78 6.60 9.78
N VAL A 47 13.52 6.17 9.69
CA VAL A 47 12.36 7.07 9.76
C VAL A 47 11.91 7.15 11.22
N ALA A 48 12.09 8.31 11.86
CA ALA A 48 11.90 8.45 13.31
C ALA A 48 10.47 8.10 13.78
N SER A 49 9.44 8.44 12.99
CA SER A 49 8.04 8.16 13.30
C SER A 49 7.59 6.74 12.93
N LEU A 50 8.46 5.94 12.31
CA LEU A 50 8.23 4.53 11.97
C LEU A 50 9.43 3.68 12.44
N PRO A 51 9.53 3.37 13.74
CA PRO A 51 10.63 2.57 14.27
C PRO A 51 10.80 1.26 13.50
N GLY A 52 12.03 0.96 13.05
CA GLY A 52 12.34 -0.21 12.22
C GLY A 52 12.19 0.00 10.70
N VAL A 53 11.50 1.05 10.26
CA VAL A 53 11.38 1.40 8.84
C VAL A 53 12.50 2.35 8.43
N LEU A 54 13.03 2.13 7.22
CA LEU A 54 14.16 2.86 6.66
C LEU A 54 13.75 3.57 5.37
N GLN A 55 14.39 4.70 5.11
CA GLN A 55 14.66 5.16 3.76
C GLN A 55 15.96 4.51 3.29
N HIS A 56 15.87 3.73 2.25
CA HIS A 56 16.97 2.95 1.71
C HIS A 56 17.82 3.78 0.74
N SER A 57 19.14 3.56 0.78
CA SER A 57 19.97 3.69 -0.43
C SER A 57 19.64 2.58 -1.42
N ARG A 58 19.98 2.74 -2.69
CA ARG A 58 19.75 1.72 -3.74
C ARG A 58 20.32 0.34 -3.36
N ASP A 59 21.53 0.30 -2.80
CA ASP A 59 22.15 -0.95 -2.36
C ASP A 59 21.42 -1.61 -1.19
N SER A 60 21.00 -0.81 -0.20
CA SER A 60 20.23 -1.34 0.93
C SER A 60 18.82 -1.78 0.53
N LEU A 61 18.22 -1.14 -0.49
CA LEU A 61 16.92 -1.51 -1.04
C LEU A 61 16.97 -2.90 -1.66
N ARG A 62 17.95 -3.16 -2.53
CA ARG A 62 18.14 -4.48 -3.18
C ARG A 62 18.30 -5.59 -2.14
N LYS A 63 19.12 -5.37 -1.11
CA LYS A 63 19.31 -6.34 -0.01
C LYS A 63 18.00 -6.62 0.73
N ALA A 64 17.25 -5.59 1.08
CA ALA A 64 15.98 -5.74 1.79
C ALA A 64 14.88 -6.37 0.91
N ALA A 65 14.91 -6.16 -0.41
CA ALA A 65 14.04 -6.86 -1.35
C ALA A 65 14.31 -8.38 -1.37
N VAL A 66 15.60 -8.78 -1.41
CA VAL A 66 15.99 -10.20 -1.31
C VAL A 66 15.57 -10.80 0.02
N GLU A 67 15.71 -10.06 1.13
CA GLU A 67 15.26 -10.52 2.45
C GLU A 67 13.74 -10.74 2.47
N ALA A 68 12.96 -9.84 1.87
CA ALA A 68 11.51 -9.99 1.76
C ALA A 68 11.12 -11.24 0.97
N VAL A 69 11.77 -11.49 -0.18
CA VAL A 69 11.59 -12.71 -0.98
C VAL A 69 11.92 -13.95 -0.15
N GLN A 70 13.06 -13.95 0.55
CA GLN A 70 13.47 -15.08 1.39
C GLN A 70 12.49 -15.34 2.53
N ALA A 71 11.89 -14.30 3.11
CA ALA A 71 10.84 -14.40 4.11
C ALA A 71 9.49 -14.87 3.53
N GLY A 72 9.32 -14.87 2.20
CA GLY A 72 8.10 -15.31 1.50
C GLY A 72 7.06 -14.23 1.31
N VAL A 73 7.46 -12.96 1.42
CA VAL A 73 6.58 -11.82 1.15
C VAL A 73 6.20 -11.83 -0.35
N GLY A 74 4.90 -11.74 -0.63
CA GLY A 74 4.36 -11.90 -1.98
C GLY A 74 4.50 -10.67 -2.88
N GLY A 75 4.76 -9.49 -2.30
CA GLY A 75 5.08 -8.31 -3.10
C GLY A 75 5.82 -7.21 -2.35
N ILE A 76 6.30 -6.23 -3.11
CA ILE A 76 7.02 -5.04 -2.64
C ILE A 76 6.36 -3.82 -3.27
N MET A 77 6.01 -2.81 -2.46
CA MET A 77 5.47 -1.53 -2.93
C MET A 77 6.53 -0.44 -2.77
N LEU A 78 7.02 0.09 -3.89
CA LEU A 78 8.11 1.08 -3.92
C LEU A 78 7.58 2.52 -3.89
N PHE A 79 8.20 3.34 -3.03
CA PHE A 79 7.99 4.78 -2.92
C PHE A 79 9.32 5.52 -3.09
N GLY A 80 9.38 6.46 -4.03
CA GLY A 80 10.57 7.28 -4.27
C GLY A 80 10.60 8.52 -3.39
N VAL A 81 11.78 8.89 -2.89
CA VAL A 81 12.00 10.14 -2.14
C VAL A 81 13.07 10.96 -2.87
N PRO A 82 12.69 11.85 -3.80
CA PRO A 82 13.64 12.61 -4.61
C PRO A 82 14.30 13.74 -3.80
N THR A 83 15.51 14.12 -4.19
CA THR A 83 16.22 15.29 -3.63
C THR A 83 15.72 16.61 -4.21
N ARG A 84 15.17 16.57 -5.43
CA ARG A 84 14.60 17.72 -6.12
C ARG A 84 13.12 17.48 -6.43
N LYS A 85 12.29 18.48 -6.12
CA LYS A 85 10.86 18.52 -6.40
C LYS A 85 10.55 19.75 -7.26
N ASP A 86 9.53 19.68 -8.11
CA ASP A 86 9.04 20.80 -8.91
C ASP A 86 7.51 20.81 -8.98
N GLU A 87 6.92 21.84 -9.57
CA GLU A 87 5.45 22.01 -9.58
C GLU A 87 4.71 20.93 -10.39
N THR A 88 5.43 20.20 -11.26
CA THR A 88 4.84 19.19 -12.15
C THR A 88 5.15 17.76 -11.73
N GLY A 89 5.99 17.58 -10.72
CA GLY A 89 6.49 16.27 -10.31
C GLY A 89 7.32 15.57 -11.39
N SER A 90 8.12 16.32 -12.16
CA SER A 90 8.82 15.78 -13.34
C SER A 90 9.74 14.59 -13.04
N GLY A 91 10.27 14.49 -11.82
CA GLY A 91 11.07 13.36 -11.38
C GLY A 91 10.32 12.01 -11.34
N GLY A 92 8.98 12.01 -11.35
CA GLY A 92 8.18 10.79 -11.43
C GLY A 92 8.18 10.16 -12.84
N ILE A 93 8.30 10.99 -13.88
CA ILE A 93 8.35 10.55 -15.28
C ILE A 93 9.77 10.45 -15.84
N ASP A 94 10.76 10.97 -15.13
CA ASP A 94 12.16 10.88 -15.52
C ASP A 94 12.64 9.41 -15.48
N PRO A 95 13.13 8.82 -16.58
CA PRO A 95 13.70 7.48 -16.57
C PRO A 95 14.83 7.30 -15.54
N ASP A 96 15.58 8.36 -15.25
CA ASP A 96 16.65 8.38 -14.25
C ASP A 96 16.17 8.89 -12.88
N GLY A 97 14.88 9.18 -12.74
CA GLY A 97 14.22 9.50 -11.49
C GLY A 97 14.30 8.33 -10.49
N ILE A 98 14.42 8.66 -9.20
CA ILE A 98 14.77 7.70 -8.15
C ILE A 98 13.82 6.49 -8.07
N LEU A 99 12.51 6.69 -8.29
CA LEU A 99 11.53 5.60 -8.28
C LEU A 99 11.74 4.65 -9.47
N ASN A 100 11.92 5.18 -10.68
CA ASN A 100 12.11 4.39 -11.89
C ASN A 100 13.44 3.62 -11.86
N VAL A 101 14.51 4.25 -11.35
CA VAL A 101 15.79 3.58 -11.10
C VAL A 101 15.64 2.47 -10.07
N ALA A 102 14.91 2.70 -8.98
CA ALA A 102 14.69 1.70 -7.94
C ALA A 102 13.85 0.51 -8.41
N ILE A 103 12.83 0.75 -9.25
CA ILE A 103 12.06 -0.34 -9.90
C ILE A 103 13.02 -1.23 -10.69
N ARG A 104 13.87 -0.64 -11.57
CA ARG A 104 14.85 -1.41 -12.34
C ARG A 104 15.82 -2.20 -11.45
N ASP A 105 16.32 -1.57 -10.38
CA ASP A 105 17.24 -2.22 -9.44
C ASP A 105 16.60 -3.43 -8.74
N VAL A 106 15.36 -3.30 -8.28
CA VAL A 106 14.66 -4.37 -7.58
C VAL A 106 14.26 -5.48 -8.56
N ILE A 107 13.73 -5.14 -9.74
CA ILE A 107 13.41 -6.12 -10.79
C ILE A 107 14.66 -6.92 -11.20
N ALA A 108 15.80 -6.25 -11.39
CA ALA A 108 17.06 -6.93 -11.73
C ALA A 108 17.55 -7.86 -10.61
N GLU A 109 17.22 -7.55 -9.35
CA GLU A 109 17.63 -8.35 -8.19
C GLU A 109 16.72 -9.57 -7.96
N VAL A 110 15.39 -9.39 -8.06
CA VAL A 110 14.42 -10.40 -7.64
C VAL A 110 13.71 -11.12 -8.79
N GLY A 111 13.72 -10.54 -10.00
CA GLY A 111 12.98 -11.07 -11.16
C GLY A 111 11.52 -11.38 -10.80
N ASP A 112 11.05 -12.56 -11.20
CA ASP A 112 9.67 -13.02 -10.97
C ASP A 112 9.47 -13.70 -9.60
N ALA A 113 10.43 -13.62 -8.68
CA ALA A 113 10.33 -14.28 -7.37
C ALA A 113 9.29 -13.65 -6.44
N THR A 114 8.89 -12.39 -6.71
CA THR A 114 7.86 -11.65 -5.97
C THR A 114 7.29 -10.53 -6.84
N VAL A 115 6.11 -10.00 -6.51
CA VAL A 115 5.49 -8.91 -7.28
C VAL A 115 6.09 -7.57 -6.87
N VAL A 116 6.87 -6.97 -7.76
CA VAL A 116 7.29 -5.56 -7.63
C VAL A 116 6.18 -4.62 -8.10
N MET A 117 5.72 -3.77 -7.17
CA MET A 117 4.69 -2.76 -7.35
C MET A 117 5.29 -1.35 -7.17
N SER A 118 4.71 -0.35 -7.80
CA SER A 118 5.07 1.06 -7.60
C SER A 118 3.86 1.91 -7.22
N ASP A 119 4.06 2.87 -6.31
CA ASP A 119 3.08 3.94 -6.13
C ASP A 119 3.06 4.83 -7.38
N LEU A 120 1.86 5.17 -7.81
CA LEU A 120 1.62 6.06 -8.96
C LEU A 120 0.88 7.30 -8.45
N CYS A 121 1.66 8.30 -8.04
CA CYS A 121 1.19 9.57 -7.51
C CYS A 121 2.28 10.65 -7.69
N LEU A 122 1.90 11.93 -7.57
CA LEU A 122 2.84 13.05 -7.72
C LEU A 122 3.25 13.70 -6.40
N ASP A 123 2.71 13.29 -5.24
CA ASP A 123 2.98 14.00 -3.99
C ASP A 123 4.40 13.83 -3.47
N GLU A 124 5.08 12.73 -3.79
CA GLU A 124 6.50 12.60 -3.47
C GLU A 124 7.38 13.52 -4.33
N PHE A 125 6.91 13.88 -5.53
CA PHE A 125 7.70 14.56 -6.56
C PHE A 125 7.37 16.05 -6.70
N THR A 126 6.21 16.48 -6.22
CA THR A 126 5.77 17.87 -6.36
C THR A 126 6.32 18.78 -5.27
N SER A 127 6.69 20.01 -5.62
CA SER A 127 7.19 21.01 -4.67
C SER A 127 6.13 21.44 -3.64
N HIS A 128 4.85 21.38 -4.02
CA HIS A 128 3.71 21.68 -3.15
C HIS A 128 3.14 20.44 -2.42
N GLY A 129 3.60 19.22 -2.75
CA GLY A 129 3.22 17.98 -2.06
C GLY A 129 1.77 17.52 -2.22
N HIS A 130 1.04 18.06 -3.20
CA HIS A 130 -0.29 17.56 -3.55
C HIS A 130 -0.18 16.34 -4.47
N CYS A 131 -1.23 15.52 -4.49
CA CYS A 131 -1.26 14.31 -5.32
C CYS A 131 -1.32 14.59 -6.83
N GLY A 132 -1.60 15.82 -7.22
CA GLY A 132 -1.80 16.21 -8.61
C GLY A 132 -1.31 17.63 -8.90
N LEU A 133 -1.45 18.02 -10.16
CA LEU A 133 -1.10 19.34 -10.66
C LEU A 133 -2.05 20.39 -10.09
N LEU A 134 -1.55 21.59 -9.81
CA LEU A 134 -2.36 22.68 -9.30
C LEU A 134 -2.82 23.61 -10.44
N THR A 135 -4.09 23.99 -10.36
CA THR A 135 -4.67 25.12 -11.09
C THR A 135 -4.06 26.45 -10.62
N PRO A 136 -4.20 27.56 -11.38
CA PRO A 136 -3.72 28.88 -10.95
C PRO A 136 -4.32 29.39 -9.62
N ASP A 137 -5.51 28.92 -9.25
CA ASP A 137 -6.19 29.22 -7.98
C ASP A 137 -5.85 28.22 -6.85
N GLY A 138 -4.98 27.24 -7.11
CA GLY A 138 -4.42 26.33 -6.11
C GLY A 138 -5.25 25.08 -5.82
N ALA A 139 -6.33 24.85 -6.56
CA ALA A 139 -7.05 23.57 -6.54
C ALA A 139 -6.28 22.49 -7.33
N VAL A 140 -6.41 21.22 -6.93
CA VAL A 140 -5.85 20.11 -7.72
C VAL A 140 -6.68 19.91 -8.98
N ASP A 141 -6.04 20.01 -10.14
CA ASP A 141 -6.64 19.77 -11.45
C ASP A 141 -6.70 18.28 -11.73
N ASN A 142 -7.91 17.71 -11.73
CA ASN A 142 -8.12 16.29 -11.96
C ASN A 142 -7.56 15.85 -13.31
N ASP A 143 -8.03 16.45 -14.40
CA ASP A 143 -7.78 15.96 -15.76
C ASP A 143 -6.32 16.18 -16.17
N ALA A 144 -5.72 17.32 -15.81
CA ALA A 144 -4.30 17.54 -16.04
C ALA A 144 -3.44 16.55 -15.24
N THR A 145 -3.88 16.15 -14.05
CA THR A 145 -3.20 15.11 -13.26
C THR A 145 -3.31 13.74 -13.90
N LEU A 146 -4.47 13.38 -14.46
CA LEU A 146 -4.64 12.11 -15.18
C LEU A 146 -3.64 11.97 -16.33
N GLU A 147 -3.38 13.03 -17.08
CA GLU A 147 -2.35 13.02 -18.14
C GLU A 147 -0.94 12.79 -17.60
N ALA A 148 -0.61 13.35 -16.43
CA ALA A 148 0.67 13.11 -15.78
C ALA A 148 0.78 11.66 -15.28
N TYR A 149 -0.29 11.11 -14.69
CA TYR A 149 -0.34 9.71 -14.24
C TYR A 149 -0.21 8.73 -15.40
N ALA A 150 -0.82 9.02 -16.56
CA ALA A 150 -0.62 8.22 -17.77
C ALA A 150 0.85 8.13 -18.18
N ARG A 151 1.55 9.28 -18.23
CA ARG A 151 2.99 9.32 -18.57
C ARG A 151 3.85 8.61 -17.52
N MET A 152 3.52 8.78 -16.25
CA MET A 152 4.25 8.16 -15.14
C MET A 152 4.05 6.64 -15.11
N ALA A 153 2.84 6.15 -15.40
CA ALA A 153 2.57 4.72 -15.49
C ALA A 153 3.41 4.06 -16.60
N VAL A 154 3.51 4.70 -17.77
CA VAL A 154 4.36 4.21 -18.87
C VAL A 154 5.84 4.22 -18.47
N ALA A 155 6.33 5.28 -17.82
CA ALA A 155 7.72 5.33 -17.35
C ALA A 155 8.04 4.23 -16.31
N GLN A 156 7.10 3.93 -15.40
CA GLN A 156 7.24 2.84 -14.43
C GLN A 156 7.17 1.46 -15.09
N ALA A 157 6.33 1.29 -16.12
CA ALA A 157 6.25 0.08 -16.92
C ALA A 157 7.52 -0.15 -17.75
N ASP A 158 8.08 0.90 -18.36
CA ASP A 158 9.38 0.85 -19.04
C ASP A 158 10.53 0.48 -18.08
N ALA A 159 10.40 0.81 -16.79
CA ALA A 159 11.32 0.38 -15.75
C ALA A 159 11.14 -1.09 -15.32
N GLY A 160 10.08 -1.75 -15.78
CA GLY A 160 9.81 -3.17 -15.56
C GLY A 160 8.86 -3.49 -14.41
N VAL A 161 8.07 -2.52 -13.92
CA VAL A 161 7.12 -2.79 -12.83
C VAL A 161 6.08 -3.85 -13.25
N HIS A 162 5.71 -4.73 -12.34
CA HIS A 162 4.63 -5.70 -12.58
C HIS A 162 3.25 -5.07 -12.39
N MET A 163 3.14 -4.11 -11.47
CA MET A 163 1.87 -3.52 -11.05
C MET A 163 2.04 -2.07 -10.63
N VAL A 164 1.18 -1.19 -11.16
CA VAL A 164 1.11 0.22 -10.75
C VAL A 164 -0.05 0.43 -9.78
N GLY A 165 0.17 1.28 -8.78
CA GLY A 165 -0.81 1.61 -7.75
C GLY A 165 -1.23 3.07 -7.78
N PRO A 166 -2.19 3.49 -8.63
CA PRO A 166 -2.69 4.87 -8.66
C PRO A 166 -3.27 5.26 -7.31
N SER A 167 -2.56 6.14 -6.60
CA SER A 167 -2.89 6.50 -5.21
C SER A 167 -3.42 7.93 -5.06
N GLY A 168 -3.58 8.65 -6.17
CA GLY A 168 -3.99 10.06 -6.18
C GLY A 168 -5.39 10.36 -5.69
N MET A 169 -6.31 9.42 -5.84
CA MET A 169 -7.77 9.67 -5.78
C MET A 169 -8.21 10.70 -6.82
N MET A 170 -7.70 10.60 -8.05
CA MET A 170 -8.22 11.36 -9.18
C MET A 170 -9.33 10.54 -9.85
N ASP A 171 -10.45 11.20 -10.16
CA ASP A 171 -11.58 10.57 -10.85
C ASP A 171 -11.13 10.11 -12.24
N GLY A 172 -11.32 8.83 -12.58
CA GLY A 172 -10.93 8.28 -13.88
C GLY A 172 -9.48 7.81 -14.00
N GLN A 173 -8.71 7.81 -12.90
CA GLN A 173 -7.29 7.45 -12.89
C GLN A 173 -7.03 6.05 -13.43
N VAL A 174 -7.88 5.07 -13.08
CA VAL A 174 -7.70 3.68 -13.53
C VAL A 174 -7.87 3.59 -15.03
N GLY A 175 -8.96 4.15 -15.57
CA GLY A 175 -9.25 4.07 -16.99
C GLY A 175 -8.20 4.79 -17.84
N VAL A 176 -7.71 5.94 -17.39
CA VAL A 176 -6.66 6.68 -18.09
C VAL A 176 -5.32 5.92 -18.06
N VAL A 177 -4.93 5.41 -16.89
CA VAL A 177 -3.69 4.63 -16.73
C VAL A 177 -3.72 3.35 -17.57
N ARG A 178 -4.82 2.58 -17.52
CA ARG A 178 -4.99 1.36 -18.30
C ARG A 178 -4.84 1.61 -19.80
N ARG A 179 -5.52 2.63 -20.33
CA ARG A 179 -5.42 2.99 -21.76
C ARG A 179 -4.02 3.43 -22.15
N ALA A 180 -3.32 4.16 -21.29
CA ALA A 180 -1.95 4.61 -21.54
C ALA A 180 -0.97 3.42 -21.59
N LEU A 181 -1.06 2.51 -20.64
CA LEU A 181 -0.27 1.28 -20.62
C LEU A 181 -0.53 0.44 -21.88
N ASP A 182 -1.79 0.23 -22.26
CA ASP A 182 -2.15 -0.55 -23.45
C ASP A 182 -1.62 0.09 -24.74
N ALA A 183 -1.76 1.41 -24.88
CA ALA A 183 -1.27 2.15 -26.04
C ALA A 183 0.26 2.11 -26.17
N ALA A 184 0.98 2.01 -25.05
CA ALA A 184 2.44 1.86 -25.00
C ALA A 184 2.91 0.40 -25.16
N GLY A 185 2.00 -0.58 -25.21
CA GLY A 185 2.33 -2.00 -25.34
C GLY A 185 2.53 -2.75 -24.01
N HIS A 186 2.18 -2.14 -22.88
CA HIS A 186 2.33 -2.68 -21.53
C HIS A 186 1.03 -3.34 -21.01
N GLN A 187 0.46 -4.23 -21.82
CA GLN A 187 -0.84 -4.87 -21.55
C GLN A 187 -0.81 -5.77 -20.32
N ASP A 188 0.35 -6.35 -19.99
CA ASP A 188 0.53 -7.28 -18.87
C ASP A 188 0.77 -6.59 -17.52
N VAL A 189 1.00 -5.25 -17.51
CA VAL A 189 1.18 -4.49 -16.26
C VAL A 189 -0.17 -4.32 -15.58
N SER A 190 -0.29 -4.80 -14.35
CA SER A 190 -1.55 -4.77 -13.58
C SER A 190 -1.80 -3.39 -12.92
N VAL A 191 -3.07 -3.08 -12.66
CA VAL A 191 -3.49 -1.86 -11.94
C VAL A 191 -4.12 -2.21 -10.59
N LEU A 192 -3.46 -1.79 -9.52
CA LEU A 192 -3.98 -1.85 -8.15
C LEU A 192 -4.61 -0.51 -7.78
N ALA A 193 -5.91 -0.39 -7.99
CA ALA A 193 -6.63 0.82 -7.69
C ALA A 193 -6.67 1.08 -6.18
N TYR A 194 -6.18 2.24 -5.73
CA TYR A 194 -6.46 2.74 -4.38
C TYR A 194 -7.89 3.29 -4.30
N ALA A 195 -8.86 2.48 -4.75
CA ALA A 195 -10.25 2.86 -4.96
C ALA A 195 -10.91 3.45 -3.72
N VAL A 196 -10.54 2.97 -2.53
CA VAL A 196 -11.02 3.54 -1.27
C VAL A 196 -9.84 4.08 -0.50
N LYS A 197 -9.50 5.36 -0.72
CA LYS A 197 -8.47 6.08 0.03
C LYS A 197 -9.07 7.30 0.73
N TYR A 198 -9.22 7.17 2.05
CA TYR A 198 -9.80 8.21 2.89
C TYR A 198 -8.82 9.34 3.21
N ALA A 199 -9.35 10.54 3.47
CA ALA A 199 -8.64 11.69 4.03
C ALA A 199 -8.31 11.47 5.51
N SER A 200 -7.48 10.45 5.78
CA SER A 200 -7.26 9.90 7.11
C SER A 200 -6.18 10.63 7.91
N ALA A 201 -6.40 10.73 9.23
CA ALA A 201 -5.41 11.21 10.19
C ALA A 201 -4.26 10.20 10.44
N PHE A 202 -4.38 8.95 9.97
CA PHE A 202 -3.37 7.90 10.18
C PHE A 202 -2.14 8.01 9.25
N PHE A 203 -2.05 9.01 8.37
CA PHE A 203 -0.94 9.12 7.41
C PHE A 203 0.25 9.95 7.89
N GLY A 204 0.20 10.53 9.09
CA GLY A 204 1.29 11.39 9.61
C GLY A 204 2.68 10.77 9.45
N PRO A 205 2.94 9.55 9.97
CA PRO A 205 4.26 8.94 9.87
C PRO A 205 4.71 8.61 8.43
N PHE A 206 3.78 8.36 7.50
CA PHE A 206 4.11 8.18 6.08
C PHE A 206 4.63 9.49 5.48
N ARG A 207 4.02 10.63 5.82
CA ARG A 207 4.45 11.95 5.32
C ARG A 207 5.89 12.27 5.73
N ASP A 208 6.32 11.84 6.90
CA ASP A 208 7.72 11.93 7.33
C ASP A 208 8.62 11.01 6.48
N ALA A 209 8.16 9.78 6.19
CA ALA A 209 8.89 8.80 5.40
C ALA A 209 9.14 9.25 3.95
N VAL A 210 8.23 10.02 3.34
CA VAL A 210 8.36 10.55 1.97
C VAL A 210 8.78 12.03 1.90
N GLU A 211 9.05 12.66 3.05
CA GLU A 211 9.36 14.09 3.14
C GLU A 211 8.34 14.96 2.40
N SER A 212 7.06 14.70 2.65
CA SER A 212 5.94 15.43 2.03
C SER A 212 6.07 16.93 2.29
N ALA A 213 5.98 17.73 1.22
CA ALA A 213 6.02 19.19 1.28
C ALA A 213 4.64 19.84 1.48
N LEU A 214 3.58 19.03 1.60
CA LEU A 214 2.20 19.50 1.67
C LEU A 214 1.94 20.42 2.87
N GLU A 215 1.50 21.64 2.57
CA GLU A 215 0.84 22.54 3.51
C GLU A 215 -0.66 22.54 3.22
N GLY A 216 -1.48 22.11 4.18
CA GLY A 216 -2.93 21.97 4.02
C GLY A 216 -3.41 20.54 4.16
N ASP A 217 -4.43 20.15 3.37
CA ASP A 217 -5.03 18.83 3.44
C ASP A 217 -5.37 18.25 2.05
N ARG A 218 -5.93 17.03 2.06
CA ARG A 218 -6.25 16.24 0.87
C ARG A 218 -7.75 15.99 0.73
N ARG A 219 -8.58 16.74 1.45
CA ARG A 219 -10.04 16.47 1.58
C ARG A 219 -10.82 16.80 0.31
N ALA A 220 -10.22 17.52 -0.63
CA ALA A 220 -10.85 17.83 -1.91
C ALA A 220 -10.85 16.63 -2.88
N TYR A 221 -10.12 15.56 -2.58
CA TYR A 221 -10.00 14.39 -3.45
C TYR A 221 -9.94 13.05 -2.70
N GLN A 222 -9.35 13.00 -1.50
CA GLN A 222 -9.46 11.82 -0.63
C GLN A 222 -10.82 11.81 0.09
N GLN A 223 -11.44 10.63 0.17
CA GLN A 223 -12.82 10.47 0.65
C GLN A 223 -13.00 10.87 2.13
N ASP A 224 -14.20 11.30 2.50
CA ASP A 224 -14.55 11.54 3.89
C ASP A 224 -14.62 10.19 4.65
N PRO A 225 -13.87 10.00 5.76
CA PRO A 225 -13.96 8.83 6.64
C PRO A 225 -15.37 8.37 7.03
N ALA A 226 -16.35 9.26 7.02
CA ALA A 226 -17.73 8.93 7.40
C ALA A 226 -18.51 8.16 6.32
N ASN A 227 -17.99 8.04 5.09
CA ASN A 227 -18.79 7.64 3.93
C ASN A 227 -18.50 6.22 3.43
N LEU A 228 -19.32 5.24 3.86
CA LEU A 228 -19.25 3.88 3.32
C LEU A 228 -19.86 3.76 1.90
N ARG A 229 -21.00 4.42 1.64
CA ARG A 229 -21.69 4.30 0.34
C ARG A 229 -20.89 4.88 -0.81
N GLU A 230 -20.15 5.96 -0.54
CA GLU A 230 -19.23 6.57 -1.48
C GLU A 230 -18.10 5.61 -1.85
N SER A 231 -17.52 4.92 -0.87
CA SER A 231 -16.48 3.91 -1.10
C SER A 231 -16.93 2.76 -1.98
N LEU A 232 -18.17 2.29 -1.86
CA LEU A 232 -18.71 1.29 -2.77
C LEU A 232 -18.89 1.83 -4.19
N ARG A 233 -19.20 3.12 -4.33
CA ARG A 233 -19.31 3.78 -5.63
C ARG A 233 -17.95 3.94 -6.30
N GLU A 234 -16.92 4.36 -5.58
CA GLU A 234 -15.54 4.44 -6.11
C GLU A 234 -15.06 3.08 -6.62
N VAL A 235 -15.29 2.03 -5.83
CA VAL A 235 -14.91 0.66 -6.21
C VAL A 235 -15.64 0.21 -7.47
N GLU A 236 -16.94 0.50 -7.59
CA GLU A 236 -17.71 0.18 -8.80
C GLU A 236 -17.12 0.88 -10.04
N LEU A 237 -16.74 2.16 -9.90
CA LEU A 237 -16.14 2.95 -10.97
C LEU A 237 -14.77 2.39 -11.38
N ASP A 238 -13.85 2.20 -10.44
CA ASP A 238 -12.50 1.70 -10.72
C ASP A 238 -12.53 0.28 -11.32
N VAL A 239 -13.43 -0.60 -10.86
CA VAL A 239 -13.62 -1.92 -11.47
C VAL A 239 -14.17 -1.80 -12.89
N ALA A 240 -15.13 -0.92 -13.14
CA ALA A 240 -15.66 -0.69 -14.48
C ALA A 240 -14.62 -0.09 -15.44
N GLU A 241 -13.63 0.62 -14.91
CA GLU A 241 -12.50 1.19 -15.65
C GLU A 241 -11.36 0.21 -15.93
N GLY A 242 -11.41 -0.99 -15.34
CA GLY A 242 -10.45 -2.07 -15.59
C GLY A 242 -9.39 -2.24 -14.51
N ALA A 243 -9.68 -1.89 -13.26
CA ALA A 243 -8.81 -2.24 -12.14
C ALA A 243 -8.70 -3.77 -12.00
N ASP A 244 -7.47 -4.28 -11.96
CA ASP A 244 -7.21 -5.70 -11.73
C ASP A 244 -7.41 -6.07 -10.25
N LEU A 245 -7.14 -5.12 -9.36
CA LEU A 245 -7.34 -5.22 -7.92
C LEU A 245 -7.82 -3.87 -7.36
N VAL A 246 -8.58 -3.91 -6.27
CA VAL A 246 -8.99 -2.70 -5.52
C VAL A 246 -8.44 -2.72 -4.10
N MET A 247 -8.17 -1.55 -3.53
CA MET A 247 -7.63 -1.41 -2.18
C MET A 247 -8.49 -0.50 -1.29
N VAL A 248 -8.58 -0.88 -0.01
CA VAL A 248 -9.02 0.00 1.08
C VAL A 248 -7.83 0.51 1.90
N LYS A 249 -7.74 1.84 2.06
CA LYS A 249 -6.66 2.53 2.77
C LYS A 249 -7.24 3.70 3.60
N PRO A 250 -7.03 3.75 4.93
CA PRO A 250 -6.41 2.76 5.81
C PRO A 250 -7.21 1.46 6.01
N ALA A 251 -6.64 0.47 6.70
CA ALA A 251 -7.27 -0.84 6.89
C ALA A 251 -7.93 -0.98 8.27
N LEU A 252 -7.18 -0.91 9.37
CA LEU A 252 -7.68 -1.27 10.71
C LEU A 252 -8.93 -0.49 11.16
N PRO A 253 -9.04 0.84 10.95
CA PRO A 253 -10.26 1.56 11.30
C PRO A 253 -11.43 1.37 10.31
N TYR A 254 -11.22 0.64 9.21
CA TYR A 254 -12.17 0.48 8.10
C TYR A 254 -12.41 -0.99 7.73
N LEU A 255 -12.32 -1.92 8.70
CA LEU A 255 -12.57 -3.35 8.45
C LEU A 255 -14.00 -3.64 7.99
N ASP A 256 -14.96 -2.82 8.40
CA ASP A 256 -16.34 -2.85 7.89
C ASP A 256 -16.40 -2.48 6.40
N VAL A 257 -15.61 -1.49 5.97
CA VAL A 257 -15.48 -1.11 4.56
C VAL A 257 -14.80 -2.21 3.76
N VAL A 258 -13.71 -2.80 4.26
CA VAL A 258 -13.05 -3.97 3.62
C VAL A 258 -14.06 -5.10 3.40
N SER A 259 -14.90 -5.38 4.40
CA SER A 259 -15.93 -6.41 4.31
C SER A 259 -17.01 -6.08 3.29
N ALA A 260 -17.48 -4.84 3.25
CA ALA A 260 -18.46 -4.38 2.27
C ALA A 260 -17.90 -4.44 0.84
N VAL A 261 -16.66 -4.01 0.63
CA VAL A 261 -15.98 -4.07 -0.69
C VAL A 261 -15.82 -5.52 -1.13
N ARG A 262 -15.33 -6.42 -0.27
CA ARG A 262 -15.20 -7.85 -0.59
C ARG A 262 -16.54 -8.50 -0.97
N ALA A 263 -17.65 -8.04 -0.40
CA ALA A 263 -18.98 -8.54 -0.74
C ALA A 263 -19.51 -7.98 -2.08
N ALA A 264 -18.99 -6.83 -2.53
CA ALA A 264 -19.45 -6.11 -3.71
C ALA A 264 -18.67 -6.43 -4.99
N VAL A 265 -17.45 -6.97 -4.89
CA VAL A 265 -16.58 -7.23 -6.06
C VAL A 265 -16.10 -8.67 -6.17
N ASP A 266 -15.84 -9.05 -7.42
CA ASP A 266 -15.23 -10.34 -7.76
C ASP A 266 -13.70 -10.27 -7.87
N VAL A 267 -13.14 -9.08 -8.12
CA VAL A 267 -11.68 -8.86 -8.15
C VAL A 267 -11.04 -9.06 -6.76
N PRO A 268 -9.72 -9.31 -6.69
CA PRO A 268 -8.99 -9.30 -5.43
C PRO A 268 -9.12 -7.96 -4.69
N VAL A 269 -9.17 -8.05 -3.36
CA VAL A 269 -9.24 -6.89 -2.47
C VAL A 269 -7.94 -6.81 -1.67
N ALA A 270 -7.22 -5.72 -1.80
CA ALA A 270 -6.10 -5.38 -0.94
C ALA A 270 -6.54 -4.46 0.21
N ALA A 271 -5.76 -4.42 1.28
CA ALA A 271 -5.92 -3.43 2.33
C ALA A 271 -4.56 -2.95 2.83
N TYR A 272 -4.44 -1.66 3.12
CA TYR A 272 -3.20 -1.08 3.60
C TYR A 272 -3.26 -0.85 5.11
N GLN A 273 -2.48 -1.63 5.86
CA GLN A 273 -2.16 -1.37 7.27
C GLN A 273 -1.17 -0.19 7.33
N VAL A 274 -1.69 1.03 7.54
CA VAL A 274 -0.92 2.25 7.24
C VAL A 274 0.03 2.67 8.35
N SER A 275 0.84 3.68 8.04
CA SER A 275 1.95 4.16 8.87
C SER A 275 1.53 4.55 10.30
N GLY A 276 0.38 5.20 10.48
CA GLY A 276 -0.14 5.57 11.80
C GLY A 276 -0.67 4.39 12.60
N GLU A 277 -1.25 3.39 11.93
CA GLU A 277 -1.65 2.14 12.59
C GLU A 277 -0.41 1.40 13.11
N TYR A 278 0.65 1.35 12.30
CA TYR A 278 1.94 0.76 12.66
C TYR A 278 2.55 1.49 13.86
N ALA A 279 2.72 2.81 13.74
CA ALA A 279 3.33 3.64 14.77
C ALA A 279 2.57 3.58 16.10
N THR A 280 1.24 3.47 16.07
CA THR A 280 0.42 3.33 17.28
C THR A 280 0.75 2.04 18.04
N VAL A 281 0.87 0.92 17.33
CA VAL A 281 1.23 -0.37 17.93
C VAL A 281 2.67 -0.36 18.42
N GLU A 282 3.61 0.14 17.62
CA GLU A 282 5.02 0.25 18.02
C GLU A 282 5.20 1.10 19.28
N ALA A 283 4.52 2.26 19.35
CA ALA A 283 4.60 3.15 20.50
C ALA A 283 4.02 2.49 21.76
N ALA A 284 2.84 1.86 21.66
CA ALA A 284 2.23 1.17 22.81
C ALA A 284 3.08 -0.02 23.29
N ALA A 285 3.68 -0.76 22.37
CA ALA A 285 4.60 -1.86 22.67
C ALA A 285 5.88 -1.36 23.35
N ALA A 286 6.49 -0.29 22.85
CA ALA A 286 7.68 0.32 23.44
C ALA A 286 7.45 0.81 24.89
N ASN A 287 6.21 1.18 25.22
CA ASN A 287 5.80 1.53 26.59
C ASN A 287 5.41 0.31 27.45
N GLY A 288 5.48 -0.91 26.90
CA GLY A 288 5.12 -2.15 27.60
C GLY A 288 3.61 -2.32 27.83
N TRP A 289 2.76 -1.59 27.11
CA TRP A 289 1.30 -1.65 27.30
C TRP A 289 0.66 -2.85 26.60
N ILE A 290 1.29 -3.32 25.53
CA ILE A 290 0.81 -4.44 24.71
C ILE A 290 1.95 -5.40 24.34
N ASP A 291 1.58 -6.64 24.05
CA ASP A 291 2.46 -7.63 23.43
C ASP A 291 2.52 -7.38 21.91
N ARG A 292 3.67 -6.89 21.44
CA ARG A 292 3.88 -6.42 20.06
C ARG A 292 3.57 -7.48 19.02
N GLU A 293 4.20 -8.65 19.11
CA GLU A 293 4.05 -9.72 18.13
C GLU A 293 2.62 -10.25 18.10
N ARG A 294 1.97 -10.37 19.26
CA ARG A 294 0.57 -10.80 19.33
C ARG A 294 -0.37 -9.80 18.66
N VAL A 295 -0.21 -8.51 18.93
CA VAL A 295 -1.05 -7.46 18.34
C VAL A 295 -0.81 -7.32 16.84
N MET A 296 0.44 -7.43 16.38
CA MET A 296 0.78 -7.46 14.95
C MET A 296 0.01 -8.58 14.23
N LEU A 297 0.14 -9.82 14.70
CA LEU A 297 -0.51 -10.97 14.05
C LEU A 297 -2.05 -10.92 14.17
N GLU A 298 -2.59 -10.39 15.27
CA GLU A 298 -4.03 -10.19 15.45
C GLU A 298 -4.59 -9.11 14.51
N THR A 299 -3.82 -8.06 14.25
CA THR A 299 -4.15 -6.98 13.30
C THR A 299 -4.22 -7.55 11.88
N LEU A 300 -3.18 -8.24 11.42
CA LEU A 300 -3.14 -8.86 10.09
C LEU A 300 -4.25 -9.91 9.93
N THR A 301 -4.50 -10.73 10.95
CA THR A 301 -5.61 -11.70 10.95
C THR A 301 -6.96 -10.99 10.84
N SER A 302 -7.15 -9.84 11.48
CA SER A 302 -8.41 -9.09 11.44
C SER A 302 -8.65 -8.46 10.07
N ILE A 303 -7.61 -7.92 9.44
CA ILE A 303 -7.66 -7.42 8.05
C ILE A 303 -7.99 -8.56 7.08
N ARG A 304 -7.31 -9.71 7.21
CA ARG A 304 -7.58 -10.90 6.39
C ARG A 304 -8.99 -11.42 6.56
N ARG A 305 -9.48 -11.50 7.81
CA ARG A 305 -10.83 -11.95 8.17
C ARG A 305 -11.91 -11.01 7.61
N ALA A 306 -11.63 -9.71 7.55
CA ALA A 306 -12.56 -8.73 7.01
C ALA A 306 -12.81 -8.95 5.51
N GLY A 307 -11.85 -9.51 4.77
CA GLY A 307 -12.04 -9.89 3.38
C GLY A 307 -10.89 -9.53 2.44
N ALA A 308 -9.89 -8.78 2.92
CA ALA A 308 -8.69 -8.49 2.14
C ALA A 308 -7.93 -9.79 1.86
N GLN A 309 -7.56 -10.02 0.60
CA GLN A 309 -6.68 -11.10 0.17
C GLN A 309 -5.21 -10.69 0.28
N ILE A 310 -4.92 -9.40 0.11
CA ILE A 310 -3.55 -8.85 0.12
C ILE A 310 -3.46 -7.78 1.19
N ILE A 311 -2.37 -7.76 1.97
CA ILE A 311 -2.16 -6.80 3.04
C ILE A 311 -0.83 -6.09 2.84
N LEU A 312 -0.88 -4.78 2.59
CA LEU A 312 0.30 -3.92 2.63
C LEU A 312 0.59 -3.60 4.10
N THR A 313 1.78 -3.95 4.59
CA THR A 313 2.15 -3.74 5.99
C THR A 313 3.66 -3.55 6.13
N TYR A 314 4.08 -2.63 7.00
CA TYR A 314 5.50 -2.41 7.30
C TYR A 314 6.11 -3.56 8.11
N TRP A 315 5.29 -4.43 8.70
CA TRP A 315 5.73 -5.64 9.39
C TRP A 315 5.99 -6.84 8.45
N ALA A 316 5.84 -6.70 7.13
CA ALA A 316 5.69 -7.85 6.23
C ALA A 316 6.77 -8.94 6.41
N VAL A 317 8.05 -8.57 6.48
CA VAL A 317 9.17 -9.51 6.67
C VAL A 317 9.10 -10.19 8.04
N GLU A 318 8.92 -9.41 9.10
CA GLU A 318 8.87 -9.92 10.48
C GLU A 318 7.65 -10.82 10.70
N ALA A 319 6.47 -10.38 10.26
CA ALA A 319 5.24 -11.15 10.32
C ALA A 319 5.37 -12.45 9.53
N ALA A 320 5.98 -12.42 8.34
CA ALA A 320 6.22 -13.61 7.53
C ALA A 320 7.09 -14.65 8.26
N GLN A 321 8.17 -14.19 8.92
CA GLN A 321 9.04 -15.06 9.73
C GLN A 321 8.28 -15.69 10.91
N LEU A 322 7.47 -14.91 11.61
CA LEU A 322 6.64 -15.41 12.72
C LEU A 322 5.56 -16.40 12.26
N LEU A 323 4.93 -16.14 11.11
CA LEU A 323 3.90 -17.01 10.54
C LEU A 323 4.48 -18.37 10.13
N ARG A 324 5.68 -18.40 9.56
CA ARG A 324 6.40 -19.64 9.19
C ARG A 324 6.84 -20.47 10.38
N GLN A 325 7.04 -19.88 11.56
CA GLN A 325 7.35 -20.63 12.79
C GLN A 325 6.10 -21.25 13.43
N ARG A 326 4.90 -20.75 13.10
CA ARG A 326 3.62 -21.21 13.67
C ARG A 326 3.03 -22.42 12.96
N TYR A 327 3.51 -22.75 11.77
CA TYR A 327 3.03 -23.84 10.92
C TYR A 327 4.19 -24.74 10.47
#